data_AF-A0A6M4PD53-F1
#
_entry.id   AF-A0A6M4PD53-F1
#
_cell.length_a   1.000
_cell.length_b   1.000
_cell.length_c   1.000
_cell.angle_alpha   90.00
_cell.angle_beta   90.00
_cell.angle_gamma   90.00
#
_symmetry.space_group_name_H-M   'P 1'
#
loop_
_entity.id
_entity.type
_entity.pdbx_description
1 polymer ?
#
loop_
_entity_poly.entity_id
_entity_poly.type
_entity_poly.pdbx_seq_one_letter_code
_entity_poly.pdbx_strand_id
1 'polypeptide(L)'
;MTCDTTSDDDPPSPVSRLHGAGPGGTVTRTAAVRRLLRHPGSLLAVYLCAACAVQLGASAGGLVRWSAYSLLAPLVAAALLPVRSTLTVGVATLVASVAVYGFAIRGVSGGGRTVVISAAVLSLVLSLVVCKARLRPPCSAPAPAERPVGPAHRAPPDAPPPVTDLRLDLLPHPAAVELAARRTAADGTAGAQAYWLDAIPLPGARVALVAGSVEDGTATPAVTAELRAAVRTLADLDLQPEELLTRLEHVLTRLRPAGDAGRDRAGAPGVAVSCLYAVYDPVSGACTLAGAGCPAPTVIGPDGVVTTVELPASPPLGHALPPVQSTEVRLPEGSVLLLPGHDPGTPGPPAGSGATAPPRADPGHRPSLTAVCQAALDTLLSGGRHVHAGVLAARTRRLGSGNVATWELTAGLAAASEARQLVARMLAAWGLEEAVATTELIVSELVTNAVRHAGPPVRLRLIRQGTGLICEVSDNSSTSPHLRWARTFDEGGRGLFIVAQLTRSWGTRHHADGKTVWAEQDLGTSGTPDEARAGGHGTPESAP
;
A
#
# COMPACT_ATOMS: atom_id res chain seq x y z
N MET A 1 9.92 45.02 -59.09
CA MET A 1 8.96 44.06 -59.66
C MET A 1 8.22 43.44 -58.48
N THR A 2 7.19 44.11 -57.95
CA THR A 2 5.76 43.96 -58.28
C THR A 2 5.25 42.56 -57.95
N CYS A 3 4.49 42.41 -56.85
CA CYS A 3 3.01 42.32 -56.83
C CYS A 3 2.56 40.84 -56.94
N ASP A 4 1.51 40.31 -56.31
CA ASP A 4 0.38 40.87 -55.57
C ASP A 4 -0.25 39.80 -54.67
N THR A 5 -0.99 40.30 -53.68
CA THR A 5 -2.04 39.69 -52.86
C THR A 5 -3.26 39.22 -53.66
N THR A 6 -4.00 38.22 -53.15
CA THR A 6 -5.49 38.26 -53.08
C THR A 6 -6.05 37.17 -52.16
N SER A 7 -7.01 37.59 -51.32
CA SER A 7 -8.02 36.82 -50.62
C SER A 7 -9.03 36.18 -51.58
N ASP A 8 -9.74 35.13 -51.18
CA ASP A 8 -11.20 35.19 -50.94
C ASP A 8 -11.81 33.81 -50.61
N ASP A 9 -12.94 33.95 -49.91
CA ASP A 9 -13.86 32.98 -49.33
C ASP A 9 -14.47 31.92 -50.28
N ASP A 10 -14.85 30.79 -49.64
CA ASP A 10 -15.97 29.83 -49.84
C ASP A 10 -16.93 29.93 -51.06
N PRO A 11 -17.76 28.90 -51.38
CA PRO A 11 -17.78 27.47 -51.05
C PRO A 11 -17.98 26.59 -52.33
N PRO A 12 -18.26 25.27 -52.25
CA PRO A 12 -19.56 24.86 -52.79
C PRO A 12 -20.23 23.67 -52.08
N SER A 13 -21.56 23.76 -52.06
CA SER A 13 -22.50 22.68 -51.77
C SER A 13 -22.85 21.87 -53.06
N PRO A 14 -23.72 20.84 -53.00
CA PRO A 14 -23.40 19.43 -53.23
C PRO A 14 -23.90 18.92 -54.60
N VAL A 15 -23.60 17.65 -54.94
CA VAL A 15 -24.50 16.65 -55.59
C VAL A 15 -23.76 15.68 -56.54
N SER A 16 -24.14 14.40 -56.40
CA SER A 16 -24.04 13.26 -57.33
C SER A 16 -22.78 12.39 -57.27
N ARG A 17 -22.82 11.18 -56.67
CA ARG A 17 -23.56 9.93 -57.01
C ARG A 17 -22.62 8.97 -57.77
N LEU A 18 -22.25 7.82 -57.17
CA LEU A 18 -22.71 6.47 -57.57
C LEU A 18 -21.84 5.33 -57.01
N HIS A 19 -22.59 4.32 -56.53
CA HIS A 19 -22.29 2.87 -56.43
C HIS A 19 -21.73 2.25 -55.14
N GLY A 20 -22.52 1.27 -54.64
CA GLY A 20 -22.13 0.25 -53.68
C GLY A 20 -23.20 -0.08 -52.64
N ALA A 21 -24.16 -0.96 -52.96
CA ALA A 21 -25.20 -1.41 -52.04
C ALA A 21 -24.75 -2.62 -51.17
N GLY A 22 -24.99 -2.53 -49.85
CA GLY A 22 -25.16 -3.65 -48.91
C GLY A 22 -24.12 -3.80 -47.77
N PRO A 23 -24.45 -4.31 -46.57
CA PRO A 23 -25.68 -4.23 -45.77
C PRO A 23 -25.43 -3.40 -44.48
N GLY A 24 -26.03 -2.21 -44.39
CA GLY A 24 -26.05 -1.41 -43.16
C GLY A 24 -27.16 -1.86 -42.23
N GLY A 25 -26.82 -2.56 -41.13
CA GLY A 25 -27.82 -2.98 -40.13
C GLY A 25 -27.32 -3.15 -38.69
N THR A 26 -26.02 -2.96 -38.42
CA THR A 26 -25.44 -3.31 -37.11
C THR A 26 -24.83 -2.16 -36.33
N VAL A 27 -24.61 -0.99 -36.94
CA VAL A 27 -23.91 0.14 -36.27
C VAL A 27 -24.85 1.13 -35.56
N THR A 28 -26.14 1.15 -35.90
CA THR A 28 -27.13 2.03 -35.24
C THR A 28 -27.69 1.45 -33.93
N ARG A 29 -27.64 0.13 -33.72
CA ARG A 29 -28.09 -0.49 -32.44
C ARG A 29 -27.11 -0.23 -31.29
N THR A 30 -25.81 -0.28 -31.52
CA THR A 30 -24.80 -0.06 -30.47
C THR A 30 -24.71 1.39 -30.01
N ALA A 31 -24.95 2.36 -30.92
CA ALA A 31 -25.02 3.77 -30.55
C ALA A 31 -26.31 4.12 -29.76
N ALA A 32 -27.44 3.50 -30.11
CA ALA A 32 -28.69 3.64 -29.36
C ALA A 32 -28.60 3.02 -27.95
N VAL A 33 -27.96 1.85 -27.82
CA VAL A 33 -27.70 1.20 -26.51
C VAL A 33 -26.75 2.03 -25.65
N ARG A 34 -25.69 2.63 -26.23
CA ARG A 34 -24.79 3.54 -25.50
C ARG A 34 -25.43 4.85 -25.08
N ARG A 35 -26.41 5.39 -25.83
CA ARG A 35 -27.19 6.57 -25.40
C ARG A 35 -28.23 6.23 -24.33
N LEU A 36 -28.87 5.05 -24.41
CA LEU A 36 -29.75 4.59 -23.33
C LEU A 36 -28.99 4.41 -22.02
N LEU A 37 -27.76 3.90 -22.02
CA LEU A 37 -27.00 3.66 -20.78
C LEU A 37 -26.50 4.93 -20.07
N ARG A 38 -26.72 6.13 -20.61
CA ARG A 38 -26.34 7.42 -19.98
C ARG A 38 -27.42 8.04 -19.11
N HIS A 39 -28.67 7.55 -19.18
CA HIS A 39 -29.72 8.01 -18.28
C HIS A 39 -29.83 7.08 -17.05
N PRO A 40 -29.89 7.64 -15.83
CA PRO A 40 -29.98 6.83 -14.60
C PRO A 40 -31.23 5.94 -14.55
N GLY A 41 -32.33 6.33 -15.21
CA GLY A 41 -33.55 5.55 -15.30
C GLY A 41 -33.45 4.29 -16.18
N SER A 42 -32.58 4.29 -17.20
CA SER A 42 -32.40 3.18 -18.13
C SER A 42 -31.37 2.16 -17.63
N LEU A 43 -30.38 2.57 -16.85
CA LEU A 43 -29.56 1.64 -16.07
C LEU A 43 -30.39 0.91 -15.02
N LEU A 44 -31.33 1.60 -14.37
CA LEU A 44 -32.29 0.99 -13.45
C LEU A 44 -33.21 0.00 -14.16
N ALA A 45 -33.72 0.35 -15.34
CA ALA A 45 -34.56 -0.55 -16.14
C ALA A 45 -33.78 -1.79 -16.62
N VAL A 46 -32.53 -1.63 -17.07
CA VAL A 46 -31.66 -2.75 -17.47
C VAL A 46 -31.30 -3.63 -16.27
N TYR A 47 -31.01 -3.03 -15.11
CA TYR A 47 -30.80 -3.76 -13.87
C TYR A 47 -32.06 -4.53 -13.45
N LEU A 48 -33.25 -3.90 -13.49
CA LEU A 48 -34.52 -4.55 -13.17
C LEU A 48 -34.83 -5.70 -14.14
N CYS A 49 -34.57 -5.54 -15.44
CA CYS A 49 -34.76 -6.60 -16.44
C CYS A 49 -33.75 -7.75 -16.26
N ALA A 50 -32.46 -7.45 -16.03
CA ALA A 50 -31.43 -8.45 -15.80
C ALA A 50 -31.65 -9.20 -14.48
N ALA A 51 -32.06 -8.48 -13.43
CA ALA A 51 -32.46 -9.04 -12.16
C ALA A 51 -33.67 -9.97 -12.35
N CYS A 52 -34.75 -9.52 -13.00
CA CYS A 52 -35.91 -10.37 -13.32
C CYS A 52 -35.55 -11.63 -14.14
N ALA A 53 -34.65 -11.51 -15.12
CA ALA A 53 -34.23 -12.63 -15.95
C ALA A 53 -33.40 -13.68 -15.18
N VAL A 54 -32.43 -13.23 -14.37
CA VAL A 54 -31.66 -14.10 -13.47
C VAL A 54 -32.56 -14.72 -12.40
N GLN A 55 -33.56 -13.97 -11.92
CA GLN A 55 -34.54 -14.40 -10.91
C GLN A 55 -35.50 -15.48 -11.41
N LEU A 56 -35.97 -15.39 -12.67
CA LEU A 56 -36.80 -16.42 -13.31
C LEU A 56 -36.00 -17.71 -13.57
N GLY A 57 -34.73 -17.57 -13.98
CA GLY A 57 -33.82 -18.70 -14.21
C GLY A 57 -33.46 -19.45 -12.92
N ALA A 58 -33.18 -18.73 -11.83
CA ALA A 58 -32.84 -19.33 -10.54
C ALA A 58 -34.04 -20.03 -9.87
N SER A 59 -35.28 -19.53 -10.03
CA SER A 59 -36.47 -20.21 -9.52
C SER A 59 -36.81 -21.48 -10.27
N ALA A 60 -36.52 -21.53 -11.57
CA ALA A 60 -36.71 -22.73 -12.38
C ALA A 60 -35.71 -23.85 -12.00
N GLY A 61 -34.53 -23.50 -11.47
CA GLY A 61 -33.48 -24.44 -11.07
C GLY A 61 -33.50 -24.88 -9.60
N GLY A 62 -34.44 -24.41 -8.77
CA GLY A 62 -34.60 -24.83 -7.37
C GLY A 62 -33.43 -24.50 -6.42
N LEU A 63 -32.40 -23.78 -6.88
CA LEU A 63 -31.13 -23.60 -6.16
C LEU A 63 -31.19 -22.63 -4.97
N VAL A 64 -32.18 -21.74 -4.88
CA VAL A 64 -32.38 -20.83 -3.73
C VAL A 64 -33.86 -20.44 -3.59
N ARG A 65 -34.39 -20.44 -2.35
CA ARG A 65 -35.75 -19.93 -2.05
C ARG A 65 -35.74 -18.41 -2.17
N TRP A 66 -36.59 -17.86 -3.04
CA TRP A 66 -36.70 -16.44 -3.39
C TRP A 66 -36.68 -15.46 -2.18
N SER A 67 -37.21 -15.86 -1.02
CA SER A 67 -37.26 -15.03 0.19
C SER A 67 -35.89 -14.62 0.73
N ALA A 68 -34.85 -15.43 0.48
CA ALA A 68 -33.49 -15.12 0.93
C ALA A 68 -32.86 -13.97 0.13
N TYR A 69 -33.17 -13.86 -1.18
CA TYR A 69 -32.61 -12.82 -2.05
C TYR A 69 -33.20 -11.43 -1.79
N SER A 70 -34.52 -11.35 -1.58
CA SER A 70 -35.20 -10.08 -1.22
C SER A 70 -34.69 -9.50 0.11
N LEU A 71 -34.12 -10.35 0.97
CA LEU A 71 -33.56 -9.95 2.25
C LEU A 71 -32.08 -9.54 2.17
N LEU A 72 -31.26 -10.27 1.41
CA LEU A 72 -29.80 -10.11 1.43
C LEU A 72 -29.29 -8.98 0.52
N ALA A 73 -29.93 -8.74 -0.62
CA ALA A 73 -29.42 -7.78 -1.60
C ALA A 73 -29.33 -6.33 -1.07
N PRO A 74 -30.33 -5.78 -0.35
CA PRO A 74 -30.23 -4.43 0.22
C PRO A 74 -29.19 -4.32 1.34
N LEU A 75 -28.98 -5.39 2.11
CA LEU A 75 -27.99 -5.44 3.19
C LEU A 75 -26.56 -5.46 2.66
N VAL A 76 -26.30 -6.27 1.63
CA VAL A 76 -25.00 -6.32 0.95
C VAL A 76 -24.71 -4.97 0.28
N ALA A 77 -25.70 -4.35 -0.35
CA ALA A 77 -25.55 -3.01 -0.90
C ALA A 77 -25.19 -1.96 0.17
N ALA A 78 -25.83 -1.98 1.34
CA ALA A 78 -25.49 -1.08 2.45
C ALA A 78 -24.06 -1.27 2.98
N ALA A 79 -23.49 -2.47 2.83
CA ALA A 79 -22.13 -2.76 3.26
C ALA A 79 -21.06 -2.27 2.27
N LEU A 80 -21.42 -2.08 1.00
CA LEU A 80 -20.45 -1.89 -0.09
C LEU A 80 -20.65 -0.62 -0.90
N LEU A 81 -21.84 -0.02 -0.88
CA LEU A 81 -22.22 1.06 -1.79
C LEU A 81 -22.57 2.37 -1.04
N PRO A 82 -22.39 3.54 -1.71
CA PRO A 82 -22.86 4.82 -1.20
C PRO A 82 -24.38 4.82 -0.96
N VAL A 83 -24.84 5.63 0.01
CA VAL A 83 -26.25 5.66 0.47
C VAL A 83 -27.26 5.83 -0.67
N ARG A 84 -26.95 6.66 -1.67
CA ARG A 84 -27.82 6.87 -2.84
C ARG A 84 -28.04 5.58 -3.63
N SER A 85 -26.98 4.81 -3.86
CA SER A 85 -27.04 3.53 -4.60
C SER A 85 -27.71 2.43 -3.78
N THR A 86 -27.47 2.39 -2.47
CA THR A 86 -28.16 1.45 -1.56
C THR A 86 -29.67 1.67 -1.55
N LEU A 87 -30.11 2.93 -1.53
CA LEU A 87 -31.54 3.28 -1.59
C LEU A 87 -32.16 2.87 -2.93
N THR A 88 -31.44 3.07 -4.05
CA THR A 88 -31.89 2.60 -5.37
C THR A 88 -32.06 1.09 -5.41
N VAL A 89 -31.07 0.32 -4.92
CA VAL A 89 -31.13 -1.15 -4.89
C VAL A 89 -32.25 -1.64 -3.97
N GLY A 90 -32.41 -1.05 -2.79
CA GLY A 90 -33.44 -1.45 -1.83
C GLY A 90 -34.86 -1.17 -2.33
N VAL A 91 -35.11 0.01 -2.93
CA VAL A 91 -36.42 0.34 -3.52
C VAL A 91 -36.73 -0.54 -4.73
N ALA A 92 -35.74 -0.77 -5.61
CA ALA A 92 -35.91 -1.67 -6.75
C ALA A 92 -36.26 -3.11 -6.32
N THR A 93 -35.61 -3.60 -5.27
CA THR A 93 -35.86 -4.94 -4.70
C THR A 93 -37.24 -5.05 -4.08
N LEU A 94 -37.71 -3.99 -3.40
CA LEU A 94 -39.05 -3.92 -2.85
C LEU A 94 -40.12 -3.91 -3.96
N VAL A 95 -39.95 -3.07 -4.98
CA VAL A 95 -40.89 -2.97 -6.12
C VAL A 95 -40.97 -4.30 -6.87
N ALA A 96 -39.83 -4.95 -7.14
CA ALA A 96 -39.79 -6.27 -7.76
C ALA A 96 -40.49 -7.34 -6.89
N SER A 97 -40.29 -7.31 -5.57
CA SER A 97 -40.94 -8.24 -4.65
C SER A 97 -42.46 -8.06 -4.62
N VAL A 98 -42.95 -6.81 -4.63
CA VAL A 98 -44.39 -6.50 -4.70
C VAL A 98 -44.98 -6.90 -6.06
N ALA A 99 -44.30 -6.62 -7.17
CA ALA A 99 -44.78 -6.98 -8.50
C ALA A 99 -44.91 -8.50 -8.67
N VAL A 100 -43.90 -9.26 -8.21
CA VAL A 100 -43.87 -10.71 -8.40
C VAL A 100 -44.79 -11.45 -7.43
N TYR A 101 -44.75 -11.14 -6.13
CA TYR A 101 -45.60 -11.83 -5.14
C TYR A 101 -47.01 -11.27 -5.04
N GLY A 102 -47.19 -9.99 -5.33
CA GLY A 102 -48.50 -9.34 -5.34
C GLY A 102 -49.32 -9.72 -6.57
N PHE A 103 -48.70 -9.81 -7.75
CA PHE A 103 -49.43 -9.90 -9.02
C PHE A 103 -49.04 -11.07 -9.93
N ALA A 104 -47.76 -11.49 -9.99
CA ALA A 104 -47.31 -12.46 -11.00
C ALA A 104 -47.58 -13.93 -10.62
N ILE A 105 -47.44 -14.30 -9.35
CA ILE A 105 -47.61 -15.71 -8.91
C ILE A 105 -49.06 -15.95 -8.44
N ARG A 106 -49.84 -16.68 -9.24
CA ARG A 106 -51.18 -17.17 -8.86
C ARG A 106 -51.02 -18.43 -7.98
N GLY A 107 -51.63 -18.43 -6.78
CA GLY A 107 -51.58 -19.55 -5.83
C GLY A 107 -50.89 -19.28 -4.48
N VAL A 108 -50.31 -18.09 -4.29
CA VAL A 108 -49.73 -17.69 -2.98
C VAL A 108 -50.84 -17.27 -2.03
N SER A 109 -50.87 -17.85 -0.83
CA SER A 109 -51.83 -17.46 0.22
C SER A 109 -51.66 -15.99 0.62
N GLY A 110 -52.74 -15.33 1.04
CA GLY A 110 -52.68 -13.93 1.49
C GLY A 110 -51.60 -13.70 2.56
N GLY A 111 -51.43 -14.65 3.49
CA GLY A 111 -50.37 -14.61 4.50
C GLY A 111 -48.95 -14.68 3.93
N GLY A 112 -48.71 -15.49 2.89
CA GLY A 112 -47.40 -15.57 2.24
C GLY A 112 -46.99 -14.27 1.56
N ARG A 113 -47.94 -13.54 0.97
CA ARG A 113 -47.70 -12.22 0.37
C ARG A 113 -47.28 -11.19 1.42
N THR A 114 -48.00 -11.15 2.55
CA THR A 114 -47.72 -10.22 3.64
C THR A 114 -46.33 -10.46 4.24
N VAL A 115 -45.94 -11.73 4.42
CA VAL A 115 -44.61 -12.08 4.97
C VAL A 115 -43.47 -11.61 4.07
N VAL A 116 -43.57 -11.85 2.75
CA VAL A 116 -42.49 -11.48 1.82
C VAL A 116 -42.37 -9.96 1.66
N ILE A 117 -43.49 -9.26 1.56
CA ILE A 117 -43.49 -7.80 1.45
C ILE A 117 -42.94 -7.17 2.74
N SER A 118 -43.38 -7.67 3.91
CA SER A 118 -42.88 -7.17 5.22
C SER A 118 -41.38 -7.43 5.39
N ALA A 119 -40.89 -8.60 4.95
CA ALA A 119 -39.47 -8.94 4.96
C ALA A 119 -38.65 -8.00 4.06
N ALA A 120 -39.11 -7.70 2.84
CA ALA A 120 -38.43 -6.78 1.93
C ALA A 120 -38.40 -5.34 2.49
N VAL A 121 -39.49 -4.88 3.10
CA VAL A 121 -39.54 -3.57 3.78
C VAL A 121 -38.56 -3.53 4.96
N LEU A 122 -38.54 -4.58 5.79
CA LEU A 122 -37.63 -4.67 6.94
C LEU A 122 -36.16 -4.65 6.49
N SER A 123 -35.82 -5.36 5.41
CA SER A 123 -34.46 -5.34 4.83
C SER A 123 -34.05 -3.94 4.36
N LEU A 124 -34.94 -3.21 3.68
CA LEU A 124 -34.71 -1.82 3.29
C LEU A 124 -34.46 -0.92 4.52
N VAL A 125 -35.29 -1.04 5.56
CA VAL A 125 -35.11 -0.26 6.80
C VAL A 125 -33.77 -0.58 7.47
N LEU A 126 -33.41 -1.86 7.58
CA LEU A 126 -32.15 -2.29 8.20
C LEU A 126 -30.93 -1.78 7.41
N SER A 127 -31.01 -1.79 6.07
CA SER A 127 -29.96 -1.26 5.20
C SER A 127 -29.70 0.25 5.41
N LEU A 128 -30.74 1.03 5.69
CA LEU A 128 -30.64 2.45 6.02
C LEU A 128 -30.04 2.69 7.41
N VAL A 129 -30.35 1.82 8.38
CA VAL A 129 -29.73 1.85 9.71
C VAL A 129 -28.23 1.57 9.63
N VAL A 130 -27.82 0.60 8.81
CA VAL A 130 -26.39 0.31 8.54
C VAL A 130 -25.70 1.50 7.88
N CYS A 131 -26.34 2.13 6.89
CA CYS A 131 -25.81 3.37 6.28
C CYS A 131 -25.65 4.49 7.32
N LYS A 132 -26.63 4.68 8.21
CA LYS A 132 -26.58 5.70 9.27
C LYS A 132 -25.48 5.42 10.30
N ALA A 133 -25.25 4.16 10.65
CA ALA A 133 -24.16 3.75 11.55
C ALA A 133 -22.80 4.01 10.92
N ARG A 134 -22.63 3.77 9.61
CA ARG A 134 -21.38 4.09 8.88
C ARG A 134 -21.09 5.59 8.76
N LEU A 135 -22.14 6.41 8.69
CA LEU A 135 -22.02 7.86 8.57
C LEU A 135 -21.88 8.58 9.92
N ARG A 136 -22.05 7.89 11.06
CA ARG A 136 -21.76 8.47 12.36
C ARG A 136 -20.24 8.55 12.54
N PRO A 137 -19.66 9.75 12.73
CA PRO A 137 -18.26 9.84 13.12
C PRO A 137 -18.08 9.16 14.49
N PRO A 138 -16.93 8.51 14.73
CA PRO A 138 -16.65 7.94 16.04
C PRO A 138 -16.77 9.04 17.10
N CYS A 139 -17.47 8.74 18.18
CA CYS A 139 -17.71 9.67 19.29
C CYS A 139 -16.35 10.13 19.81
N SER A 140 -16.00 11.39 19.52
CA SER A 140 -14.81 12.03 20.07
C SER A 140 -14.95 12.05 21.58
N ALA A 141 -13.99 11.43 22.28
CA ALA A 141 -13.83 11.63 23.72
C ALA A 141 -13.81 13.14 24.01
N PRO A 142 -14.40 13.60 25.14
CA PRO A 142 -14.38 15.01 25.48
C PRO A 142 -12.92 15.47 25.60
N ALA A 143 -12.59 16.54 24.88
CA ALA A 143 -11.27 17.17 24.93
C ALA A 143 -10.92 17.50 26.40
N PRO A 144 -9.67 17.26 26.84
CA PRO A 144 -9.24 17.72 28.15
C PRO A 144 -9.37 19.25 28.18
N ALA A 145 -10.02 19.76 29.22
CA ALA A 145 -10.26 21.17 29.42
C ALA A 145 -8.97 21.98 29.20
N GLU A 146 -9.02 22.93 28.26
CA GLU A 146 -7.98 23.94 28.09
C GLU A 146 -7.76 24.64 29.42
N ARG A 147 -6.59 24.40 30.03
CA ARG A 147 -6.11 25.25 31.10
C ARG A 147 -5.92 26.65 30.52
N PRO A 148 -6.32 27.72 31.24
CA PRO A 148 -6.10 29.08 30.77
C PRO A 148 -4.60 29.29 30.51
N VAL A 149 -4.28 29.61 29.27
CA VAL A 149 -2.94 29.99 28.83
C VAL A 149 -2.59 31.29 29.55
N GLY A 150 -1.77 31.17 30.60
CA GLY A 150 -1.08 32.32 31.18
C GLY A 150 -0.24 33.01 30.08
N PRO A 151 0.05 34.31 30.22
CA PRO A 151 0.70 35.08 29.17
C PRO A 151 1.97 34.37 28.71
N ALA A 152 2.00 34.01 27.43
CA ALA A 152 3.14 33.34 26.81
C ALA A 152 4.38 34.21 27.03
N HIS A 153 5.33 33.70 27.80
CA HIS A 153 6.70 34.18 27.72
C HIS A 153 7.14 33.90 26.29
N ARG A 154 7.09 34.93 25.43
CA ARG A 154 7.78 34.91 24.15
C ARG A 154 9.23 34.58 24.45
N ALA A 155 9.66 33.38 24.05
CA ALA A 155 11.07 33.08 23.95
C ALA A 155 11.74 34.17 23.09
N PRO A 156 12.98 34.56 23.40
CA PRO A 156 13.70 35.55 22.60
C PRO A 156 13.73 35.10 21.13
N PRO A 157 13.69 36.04 20.17
CA PRO A 157 13.53 35.76 18.74
C PRO A 157 14.65 34.89 18.11
N ASP A 158 15.73 34.63 18.86
CA ASP A 158 16.89 33.84 18.43
C ASP A 158 17.00 32.46 19.13
N ALA A 159 15.99 32.03 19.90
CA ALA A 159 16.02 30.70 20.52
C ALA A 159 15.65 29.60 19.50
N PRO A 160 16.45 28.53 19.36
CA PRO A 160 16.12 27.41 18.47
C PRO A 160 14.79 26.77 18.91
N PRO A 161 13.94 26.31 17.97
CA PRO A 161 12.65 25.73 18.28
C PRO A 161 12.82 24.51 19.21
N PRO A 162 11.90 24.30 20.16
CA PRO A 162 12.03 23.20 21.12
C PRO A 162 12.10 21.86 20.39
N VAL A 163 13.04 20.98 20.75
CA VAL A 163 13.18 19.66 20.12
C VAL A 163 12.24 18.68 20.81
N THR A 164 11.53 17.86 20.03
CA THR A 164 10.63 16.83 20.54
C THR A 164 10.96 15.48 19.90
N ASP A 165 10.78 14.39 20.66
CA ASP A 165 10.78 13.06 20.06
C ASP A 165 9.69 12.99 18.99
N LEU A 166 10.05 12.51 17.79
CA LEU A 166 9.02 12.07 16.86
C LEU A 166 8.31 10.89 17.55
N ARG A 167 6.98 10.86 17.61
CA ARG A 167 6.25 9.71 18.18
C ARG A 167 6.50 8.48 17.31
N LEU A 168 7.57 7.74 17.65
CA LEU A 168 7.96 6.46 17.08
C LEU A 168 6.91 5.38 17.34
N ASP A 169 6.03 5.57 18.33
CA ASP A 169 4.89 4.69 18.63
C ASP A 169 3.93 4.50 17.44
N LEU A 170 3.99 5.40 16.44
CA LEU A 170 3.21 5.31 15.21
C LEU A 170 4.00 4.67 14.05
N LEU A 171 5.30 4.45 14.23
CA LEU A 171 6.12 3.70 13.30
C LEU A 171 6.13 2.23 13.74
N PRO A 172 5.99 1.29 12.79
CA PRO A 172 6.20 -0.12 13.09
C PRO A 172 7.63 -0.32 13.61
N HIS A 173 7.79 -1.30 14.50
CA HIS A 173 9.08 -1.66 15.10
C HIS A 173 9.65 -2.90 14.38
N PRO A 174 10.31 -2.73 13.22
CA PRO A 174 10.84 -3.87 12.46
C PRO A 174 11.97 -4.55 13.23
N ALA A 175 11.97 -5.89 13.29
CA ALA A 175 13.05 -6.62 13.96
C ALA A 175 14.44 -6.37 13.35
N ALA A 176 14.49 -5.94 12.08
CA ALA A 176 15.70 -5.69 11.31
C ALA A 176 16.53 -4.50 11.81
N VAL A 177 15.91 -3.52 12.46
CA VAL A 177 16.59 -2.30 12.90
C VAL A 177 16.07 -1.80 14.24
N GLU A 178 16.94 -1.14 14.99
CA GLU A 178 16.52 -0.30 16.11
C GLU A 178 16.36 1.13 15.60
N LEU A 179 15.24 1.77 15.92
CA LEU A 179 14.90 3.09 15.40
C LEU A 179 14.94 4.14 16.51
N ALA A 180 15.46 5.32 16.19
CA ALA A 180 15.20 6.55 16.92
C ALA A 180 14.93 7.67 15.92
N ALA A 181 14.09 8.64 16.30
CA ALA A 181 13.88 9.82 15.47
C ALA A 181 13.66 11.06 16.33
N ARG A 182 14.34 12.14 15.97
CA ARG A 182 14.24 13.45 16.61
C ARG A 182 13.79 14.48 15.60
N ARG A 183 12.98 15.44 16.02
CA ARG A 183 12.60 16.58 15.19
C ARG A 183 12.42 17.85 16.00
N THR A 184 12.52 18.99 15.34
CA THR A 184 12.02 20.26 15.88
C THR A 184 10.52 20.16 16.17
N ALA A 185 10.05 20.82 17.23
CA ALA A 185 8.63 20.89 17.56
C ALA A 185 7.82 21.47 16.40
N ALA A 186 6.62 20.94 16.25
CA ALA A 186 5.68 21.45 15.28
C ALA A 186 4.90 22.60 15.90
N ASP A 187 5.29 23.83 15.61
CA ASP A 187 4.63 25.04 16.12
C ASP A 187 3.38 25.42 15.29
N GLY A 188 2.79 24.46 14.57
CA GLY A 188 1.68 24.69 13.64
C GLY A 188 2.06 25.40 12.34
N THR A 189 3.35 25.67 12.11
CA THR A 189 3.89 26.31 10.90
C THR A 189 3.91 25.34 9.71
N ALA A 190 3.79 25.87 8.49
CA ALA A 190 3.86 25.08 7.26
C ALA A 190 5.20 24.31 7.13
N GLY A 191 6.30 24.90 7.62
CA GLY A 191 7.63 24.27 7.59
C GLY A 191 7.75 23.01 8.45
N ALA A 192 7.03 22.92 9.56
CA ALA A 192 6.99 21.69 10.39
C ALA A 192 6.30 20.51 9.69
N GLN A 193 5.62 20.76 8.57
CA GLN A 193 4.89 19.77 7.78
C GLN A 193 5.50 19.58 6.38
N ALA A 194 6.62 20.24 6.10
CA ALA A 194 7.29 20.23 4.80
C ALA A 194 8.07 18.94 4.54
N TYR A 195 8.34 18.13 5.56
CA TYR A 195 9.05 16.86 5.42
C TYR A 195 8.36 15.73 6.19
N TRP A 196 8.67 14.50 5.82
CA TRP A 196 8.26 13.30 6.53
C TRP A 196 9.41 12.30 6.62
N LEU A 197 9.40 11.54 7.72
CA LEU A 197 10.30 10.42 7.97
C LEU A 197 9.45 9.18 8.21
N ASP A 198 9.82 8.06 7.61
CA ASP A 198 9.06 6.81 7.73
C ASP A 198 9.97 5.58 7.81
N ALA A 199 9.45 4.53 8.46
CA ALA A 199 10.02 3.20 8.47
C ALA A 199 8.91 2.20 8.13
N ILE A 200 9.10 1.42 7.07
CA ILE A 200 8.07 0.55 6.47
C ILE A 200 8.60 -0.89 6.48
N PRO A 201 7.97 -1.83 7.20
CA PRO A 201 8.32 -3.24 7.15
C PRO A 201 8.04 -3.77 5.77
N LEU A 202 9.00 -4.49 5.21
CA LEU A 202 8.89 -5.10 3.90
C LEU A 202 8.95 -6.62 4.01
N PRO A 203 8.43 -7.35 3.01
CA PRO A 203 8.56 -8.79 2.95
C PRO A 203 10.02 -9.25 3.04
N GLY A 204 10.23 -10.46 3.59
CA GLY A 204 11.57 -11.01 3.83
C GLY A 204 12.29 -10.42 5.04
N ALA A 205 11.51 -9.94 6.03
CA ALA A 205 12.00 -9.25 7.23
C ALA A 205 12.79 -7.96 6.97
N ARG A 206 12.70 -7.40 5.76
CA ARG A 206 13.41 -6.18 5.38
C ARG A 206 12.69 -4.94 5.91
N VAL A 207 13.36 -3.80 5.83
CA VAL A 207 12.77 -2.50 6.19
C VAL A 207 13.14 -1.46 5.15
N ALA A 208 12.16 -0.66 4.73
CA ALA A 208 12.38 0.57 4.02
C ALA A 208 12.43 1.77 4.99
N LEU A 209 13.41 2.62 4.81
CA LEU A 209 13.61 3.88 5.53
C LEU A 209 13.44 5.01 4.52
N VAL A 210 12.61 5.98 4.88
CA VAL A 210 12.20 7.06 3.96
C VAL A 210 12.43 8.40 4.63
N ALA A 211 13.02 9.32 3.87
CA ALA A 211 13.02 10.74 4.18
C ALA A 211 12.62 11.52 2.95
N GLY A 212 11.63 12.39 3.06
CA GLY A 212 11.24 13.25 1.96
C GLY A 212 10.82 14.64 2.42
N SER A 213 10.98 15.61 1.52
CA SER A 213 10.65 17.03 1.71
C SER A 213 9.99 17.61 0.47
N VAL A 214 9.10 18.57 0.66
CA VAL A 214 8.48 19.37 -0.40
C VAL A 214 9.24 20.68 -0.52
N GLU A 215 9.79 20.98 -1.70
CA GLU A 215 10.77 22.06 -1.88
C GLU A 215 10.11 23.44 -2.13
N ASP A 216 8.97 23.51 -2.82
CA ASP A 216 8.47 24.79 -3.38
C ASP A 216 7.59 25.63 -2.45
N GLY A 217 7.61 25.38 -1.13
CA GLY A 217 6.72 26.08 -0.19
C GLY A 217 5.22 25.80 -0.41
N THR A 218 4.87 24.92 -1.35
CA THR A 218 3.53 24.36 -1.59
C THR A 218 3.17 23.25 -0.61
N ALA A 219 4.06 22.99 0.35
CA ALA A 219 3.89 22.02 1.43
C ALA A 219 2.60 22.32 2.21
N THR A 220 1.60 21.47 2.01
CA THR A 220 0.43 21.40 2.88
C THR A 220 0.45 20.05 3.60
N PRO A 221 -0.12 19.95 4.81
CA PRO A 221 -0.17 18.68 5.53
C PRO A 221 -0.91 17.60 4.72
N ALA A 222 -1.86 18.00 3.88
CA ALA A 222 -2.58 17.10 2.98
C ALA A 222 -1.65 16.50 1.91
N VAL A 223 -0.85 17.31 1.24
CA VAL A 223 0.10 16.84 0.22
C VAL A 223 1.17 15.93 0.85
N THR A 224 1.76 16.33 1.98
CA THR A 224 2.76 15.50 2.67
C THR A 224 2.16 14.16 3.12
N ALA A 225 0.92 14.17 3.64
CA ALA A 225 0.22 12.94 4.02
C ALA A 225 -0.11 12.04 2.82
N GLU A 226 -0.50 12.63 1.69
CA GLU A 226 -0.79 11.89 0.46
C GLU A 226 0.47 11.27 -0.15
N LEU A 227 1.59 12.00 -0.18
CA LEU A 227 2.89 11.48 -0.62
C LEU A 227 3.36 10.34 0.26
N ARG A 228 3.26 10.49 1.58
CA ARG A 228 3.58 9.42 2.53
C ARG A 228 2.71 8.18 2.30
N ALA A 229 1.41 8.36 2.07
CA ALA A 229 0.50 7.26 1.76
C ALA A 229 0.84 6.58 0.43
N ALA A 230 1.20 7.36 -0.59
CA ALA A 230 1.64 6.85 -1.88
C ALA A 230 2.93 6.02 -1.76
N VAL A 231 3.94 6.51 -1.01
CA VAL A 231 5.17 5.76 -0.76
C VAL A 231 4.90 4.44 -0.06
N ARG A 232 4.05 4.43 0.98
CA ARG A 232 3.65 3.18 1.66
C ARG A 232 2.98 2.19 0.72
N THR A 233 2.05 2.67 -0.10
CA THR A 233 1.35 1.83 -1.08
C THR A 233 2.30 1.26 -2.13
N LEU A 234 3.28 2.04 -2.59
CA LEU A 234 4.30 1.56 -3.52
C LEU A 234 5.30 0.61 -2.86
N ALA A 235 5.62 0.82 -1.58
CA ALA A 235 6.46 -0.07 -0.79
C ALA A 235 5.81 -1.44 -0.57
N ASP A 236 4.48 -1.50 -0.42
CA ASP A 236 3.72 -2.76 -0.33
C ASP A 236 3.84 -3.62 -1.60
N LEU A 237 4.16 -3.02 -2.75
CA LEU A 237 4.43 -3.72 -4.00
C LEU A 237 5.85 -4.30 -4.07
N ASP A 238 6.67 -4.10 -3.03
CA ASP A 238 8.04 -4.61 -2.91
C ASP A 238 8.94 -4.24 -4.10
N LEU A 239 8.81 -2.99 -4.55
CA LEU A 239 9.57 -2.43 -5.67
C LEU A 239 11.02 -2.11 -5.26
N GLN A 240 11.92 -2.16 -6.23
CA GLN A 240 13.28 -1.63 -6.06
C GLN A 240 13.23 -0.11 -5.83
N PRO A 241 14.18 0.47 -5.07
CA PRO A 241 14.18 1.90 -4.73
C PRO A 241 14.01 2.85 -5.93
N GLU A 242 14.74 2.60 -7.02
CA GLU A 242 14.70 3.38 -8.26
C GLU A 242 13.32 3.34 -8.93
N GLU A 243 12.69 2.16 -8.95
CA GLU A 243 11.38 1.95 -9.54
C GLU A 243 10.30 2.61 -8.68
N LEU A 244 10.42 2.54 -7.35
CA LEU A 244 9.51 3.23 -6.44
C LEU A 244 9.52 4.74 -6.67
N LEU A 245 10.71 5.35 -6.75
CA LEU A 245 10.81 6.79 -7.02
C LEU A 245 10.29 7.16 -8.41
N THR A 246 10.52 6.31 -9.41
CA THR A 246 9.95 6.47 -10.76
C THR A 246 8.41 6.41 -10.74
N ARG A 247 7.82 5.54 -9.92
CA ARG A 247 6.35 5.48 -9.75
C ARG A 247 5.82 6.65 -8.92
N LEU A 248 6.59 7.15 -7.95
CA LEU A 248 6.23 8.32 -7.15
C LEU A 248 6.16 9.60 -8.02
N GLU A 249 7.07 9.77 -8.98
CA GLU A 249 7.01 10.85 -9.99
C GLU A 249 5.66 10.86 -10.73
N HIS A 250 5.18 9.68 -11.14
CA HIS A 250 3.87 9.54 -11.79
C HIS A 250 2.70 9.85 -10.84
N VAL A 251 2.84 9.68 -9.53
CA VAL A 251 1.84 10.13 -8.55
C VAL A 251 1.84 11.66 -8.49
N LEU A 252 3.02 12.29 -8.40
CA LEU A 252 3.19 13.74 -8.31
C LEU A 252 2.58 14.48 -9.50
N THR A 253 2.73 13.96 -10.72
CA THR A 253 2.10 14.56 -11.91
C THR A 253 0.57 14.69 -11.80
N ARG A 254 -0.09 13.81 -11.03
CA ARG A 254 -1.55 13.84 -10.79
C ARG A 254 -1.96 14.77 -9.64
N LEU A 255 -1.06 15.03 -8.70
CA LEU A 255 -1.30 15.95 -7.58
C LEU A 255 -1.17 17.42 -7.99
N ARG A 256 -0.74 17.69 -9.23
CA ARG A 256 -0.72 19.02 -9.81
C ARG A 256 -2.16 19.53 -9.94
N PRO A 257 -2.52 20.69 -9.36
CA PRO A 257 -3.86 21.25 -9.50
C PRO A 257 -4.22 21.44 -10.98
N ALA A 258 -5.39 20.97 -11.40
CA ALA A 258 -5.89 21.09 -12.78
C ALA A 258 -6.18 22.55 -13.24
N GLY A 259 -5.84 23.55 -12.42
CA GLY A 259 -6.17 24.97 -12.62
C GLY A 259 -5.21 25.76 -13.52
N ASP A 260 -4.08 25.20 -13.94
CA ASP A 260 -3.08 25.91 -14.77
C ASP A 260 -3.05 25.45 -16.24
N ALA A 261 -4.09 24.77 -16.73
CA ALA A 261 -4.25 24.45 -18.16
C ALA A 261 -4.49 25.70 -19.06
N GLY A 262 -4.45 26.91 -18.49
CA GLY A 262 -4.67 28.19 -19.20
C GLY A 262 -3.67 29.30 -18.86
N ARG A 263 -2.58 29.00 -18.15
CA ARG A 263 -1.47 29.95 -17.94
C ARG A 263 -0.18 29.35 -18.50
N ASP A 264 -0.04 29.45 -19.81
CA ASP A 264 1.27 29.59 -20.47
C ASP A 264 1.89 30.95 -20.07
N ARG A 265 2.18 31.11 -18.77
CA ARG A 265 3.18 32.05 -18.28
C ARG A 265 4.30 31.20 -17.73
N ALA A 266 5.44 31.23 -18.40
CA ALA A 266 6.69 30.64 -17.94
C ALA A 266 6.86 30.80 -16.41
N GLY A 267 6.92 29.70 -15.67
CA GLY A 267 7.48 29.67 -14.33
C GLY A 267 6.55 29.55 -13.11
N ALA A 268 5.34 28.98 -13.21
CA ALA A 268 4.65 28.49 -12.01
C ALA A 268 5.21 27.10 -11.62
N PRO A 269 5.89 26.94 -10.48
CA PRO A 269 6.52 25.67 -10.11
C PRO A 269 5.45 24.64 -9.73
N GLY A 270 5.39 23.53 -10.46
CA GLY A 270 4.66 22.34 -10.01
C GLY A 270 5.32 21.77 -8.76
N VAL A 271 4.59 21.01 -7.95
CA VAL A 271 5.09 20.45 -6.67
C VAL A 271 6.38 19.65 -6.90
N ALA A 272 7.50 20.18 -6.41
CA ALA A 272 8.78 19.51 -6.36
C ALA A 272 9.02 18.81 -5.03
N VAL A 273 9.55 17.60 -5.09
CA VAL A 273 9.76 16.75 -3.90
C VAL A 273 11.15 16.14 -3.92
N SER A 274 11.89 16.33 -2.84
CA SER A 274 13.09 15.54 -2.56
C SER A 274 12.71 14.29 -1.80
N CYS A 275 13.27 13.14 -2.16
CA CYS A 275 12.95 11.87 -1.52
C CYS A 275 14.14 10.91 -1.57
N LEU A 276 14.49 10.37 -0.40
CA LEU A 276 15.43 9.28 -0.20
C LEU A 276 14.64 8.04 0.22
N TYR A 277 14.83 6.93 -0.48
CA TYR A 277 14.26 5.63 -0.15
C TYR A 277 15.37 4.60 -0.04
N ALA A 278 15.51 4.00 1.15
CA ALA A 278 16.57 3.04 1.48
C ALA A 278 15.97 1.72 1.98
N VAL A 279 16.28 0.60 1.33
CA VAL A 279 15.84 -0.74 1.75
C VAL A 279 17.02 -1.47 2.38
N TYR A 280 16.88 -1.88 3.64
CA TYR A 280 17.86 -2.70 4.34
C TYR A 280 17.37 -4.15 4.46
N ASP A 281 18.21 -5.09 4.01
CA ASP A 281 18.01 -6.53 4.20
C ASP A 281 18.83 -7.06 5.38
N PRO A 282 18.21 -7.47 6.50
CA PRO A 282 18.94 -7.94 7.68
C PRO A 282 19.58 -9.31 7.49
N VAL A 283 19.24 -10.07 6.44
CA VAL A 283 19.85 -11.37 6.16
C VAL A 283 21.22 -11.19 5.52
N SER A 284 21.27 -10.45 4.41
CA SER A 284 22.53 -10.18 3.69
C SER A 284 23.33 -9.01 4.32
N GLY A 285 22.62 -8.11 5.00
CA GLY A 285 23.07 -6.78 5.41
C GLY A 285 23.35 -5.84 4.25
N ALA A 286 22.78 -6.11 3.07
CA ALA A 286 22.77 -5.17 1.97
C ALA A 286 21.77 -4.05 2.26
N CYS A 287 22.14 -2.82 1.91
CA CYS A 287 21.26 -1.66 1.92
C CYS A 287 21.27 -1.06 0.51
N THR A 288 20.11 -1.03 -0.14
CA THR A 288 19.93 -0.46 -1.48
C THR A 288 19.21 0.87 -1.33
N LEU A 289 19.78 1.94 -1.86
CA LEU A 289 19.29 3.31 -1.70
C LEU A 289 19.09 3.97 -3.05
N ALA A 290 18.03 4.76 -3.19
CA ALA A 290 17.86 5.68 -4.30
C ALA A 290 17.38 7.03 -3.76
N GLY A 291 17.84 8.11 -4.39
CA GLY A 291 17.54 9.48 -3.97
C GLY A 291 17.24 10.38 -5.15
N ALA A 292 16.31 11.32 -4.95
CA ALA A 292 16.00 12.41 -5.88
C ALA A 292 15.97 13.71 -5.09
N GLY A 293 16.80 14.69 -5.45
CA GLY A 293 16.88 16.00 -4.78
C GLY A 293 17.39 16.00 -3.33
N CYS A 294 17.63 14.84 -2.74
CA CYS A 294 17.99 14.70 -1.32
C CYS A 294 19.51 14.66 -1.09
N PRO A 295 19.99 15.10 0.09
CA PRO A 295 21.40 14.94 0.45
C PRO A 295 21.76 13.45 0.64
N ALA A 296 23.05 13.15 0.43
CA ALA A 296 23.61 11.83 0.67
C ALA A 296 23.43 11.41 2.15
N PRO A 297 22.92 10.20 2.44
CA PRO A 297 22.75 9.75 3.81
C PRO A 297 24.09 9.42 4.46
N THR A 298 24.14 9.55 5.78
CA THR A 298 25.34 9.30 6.58
C THR A 298 25.23 7.94 7.27
N VAL A 299 26.32 7.17 7.26
CA VAL A 299 26.47 5.90 7.97
C VAL A 299 27.54 6.06 9.04
N ILE A 300 27.25 5.59 10.24
CA ILE A 300 28.22 5.43 11.31
C ILE A 300 28.48 3.94 11.44
N GLY A 301 29.70 3.50 11.14
CA GLY A 301 30.12 2.12 11.32
C GLY A 301 30.11 1.69 12.79
N PRO A 302 30.15 0.38 13.08
CA PRO A 302 30.22 -0.13 14.45
C PRO A 302 31.53 0.25 15.15
N ASP A 303 32.56 0.59 14.37
CA ASP A 303 33.85 1.15 14.78
C ASP A 303 33.80 2.66 15.06
N GLY A 304 32.65 3.31 14.82
CA GLY A 304 32.46 4.74 14.98
C GLY A 304 32.94 5.58 13.78
N VAL A 305 33.40 4.95 12.70
CA VAL A 305 33.80 5.67 11.48
C VAL A 305 32.56 6.20 10.77
N VAL A 306 32.59 7.48 10.44
CA VAL A 306 31.48 8.17 9.77
C VAL A 306 31.77 8.24 8.28
N THR A 307 30.87 7.70 7.47
CA THR A 307 30.96 7.70 6.01
C THR A 307 29.67 8.25 5.40
N THR A 308 29.76 8.95 4.27
CA THR A 308 28.61 9.36 3.48
C THR A 308 28.41 8.37 2.34
N VAL A 309 27.17 7.92 2.13
CA VAL A 309 26.85 7.04 1.00
C VAL A 309 26.66 7.89 -0.24
N GLU A 310 27.56 7.78 -1.20
CA GLU A 310 27.43 8.47 -2.48
C GLU A 310 26.22 7.94 -3.25
N LEU A 311 25.35 8.84 -3.68
CA LEU A 311 24.19 8.54 -4.52
C LEU A 311 24.35 9.23 -5.88
N PRO A 312 23.92 8.60 -6.98
CA PRO A 312 23.88 9.24 -8.29
C PRO A 312 23.09 10.54 -8.23
N ALA A 313 23.67 11.62 -8.74
CA ALA A 313 23.04 12.93 -8.71
C ALA A 313 21.73 12.92 -9.52
N SER A 314 20.63 13.31 -8.88
CA SER A 314 19.30 13.36 -9.48
C SER A 314 18.56 14.59 -8.97
N PRO A 315 17.94 15.42 -9.84
CA PRO A 315 17.16 16.57 -9.39
C PRO A 315 15.92 16.13 -8.58
N PRO A 316 15.26 17.05 -7.86
CA PRO A 316 14.01 16.74 -7.17
C PRO A 316 12.94 16.20 -8.14
N LEU A 317 12.08 15.32 -7.62
CA LEU A 317 10.91 14.83 -8.32
C LEU A 317 10.01 16.01 -8.74
N GLY A 318 9.37 15.91 -9.90
CA GLY A 318 8.52 16.95 -10.49
C GLY A 318 9.20 17.82 -11.56
N HIS A 319 10.53 17.81 -11.68
CA HIS A 319 11.29 18.66 -12.62
C HIS A 319 11.63 18.02 -13.99
N ALA A 320 11.00 16.89 -14.34
CA ALA A 320 11.33 16.02 -15.48
C ALA A 320 12.72 15.36 -15.38
N LEU A 321 12.74 14.02 -15.33
CA LEU A 321 13.87 13.25 -14.82
C LEU A 321 14.37 12.18 -15.81
N PRO A 322 15.70 11.97 -15.96
CA PRO A 322 16.24 10.65 -16.31
C PRO A 322 15.89 9.63 -15.22
N PRO A 323 15.90 8.32 -15.51
CA PRO A 323 15.58 7.30 -14.50
C PRO A 323 16.52 7.43 -13.30
N VAL A 324 15.93 7.46 -12.10
CA VAL A 324 16.70 7.46 -10.84
C VAL A 324 17.50 6.16 -10.79
N GLN A 325 18.73 6.24 -10.29
CA GLN A 325 19.59 5.07 -10.12
C GLN A 325 19.73 4.74 -8.63
N SER A 326 19.83 3.45 -8.32
CA SER A 326 20.12 2.99 -6.98
C SER A 326 21.60 2.71 -6.75
N THR A 327 21.99 2.71 -5.49
CA THR A 327 23.31 2.32 -5.01
C THR A 327 23.14 1.29 -3.92
N GLU A 328 23.94 0.22 -3.98
CA GLU A 328 23.96 -0.82 -2.96
C GLU A 328 25.24 -0.72 -2.12
N VAL A 329 25.07 -0.71 -0.80
CA VAL A 329 26.17 -0.76 0.17
C VAL A 329 25.94 -1.90 1.15
N ARG A 330 27.01 -2.51 1.66
CA ARG A 330 26.90 -3.49 2.74
C ARG A 330 27.12 -2.82 4.08
N LEU A 331 26.14 -2.97 4.97
CA LEU A 331 26.19 -2.45 6.32
C LEU A 331 26.50 -3.60 7.29
N PRO A 332 27.60 -3.50 8.07
CA PRO A 332 27.84 -4.37 9.21
C PRO A 332 26.71 -4.28 10.23
N GLU A 333 26.54 -5.31 11.06
CA GLU A 333 25.63 -5.23 12.20
C GLU A 333 26.07 -4.13 13.18
N GLY A 334 25.11 -3.39 13.72
CA GLY A 334 25.35 -2.29 14.65
C GLY A 334 25.67 -0.94 14.01
N SER A 335 25.79 -0.89 12.67
CA SER A 335 25.93 0.36 11.91
C SER A 335 24.69 1.23 12.07
N VAL A 336 24.84 2.54 12.11
CA VAL A 336 23.73 3.50 12.23
C VAL A 336 23.61 4.29 10.93
N LEU A 337 22.49 4.11 10.23
CA LEU A 337 22.13 4.93 9.06
C LEU A 337 21.31 6.14 9.52
N LEU A 338 21.72 7.34 9.11
CA LEU A 338 21.06 8.61 9.43
C LEU A 338 20.42 9.20 8.17
N LEU A 339 19.10 9.39 8.23
CA LEU A 339 18.32 10.02 7.17
C LEU A 339 17.79 11.38 7.67
N PRO A 340 18.27 12.49 7.10
CA PRO A 340 17.77 13.82 7.43
C PRO A 340 16.49 14.12 6.63
N GLY A 341 15.54 14.80 7.26
CA GLY A 341 14.41 15.46 6.61
C GLY A 341 14.33 16.91 7.10
N HIS A 342 14.13 17.86 6.19
CA HIS A 342 14.17 19.27 6.53
C HIS A 342 13.19 20.08 5.67
N ASP A 343 12.90 21.29 6.11
CA ASP A 343 12.28 22.32 5.27
C ASP A 343 13.21 22.70 4.11
N PRO A 344 12.70 23.31 3.02
CA PRO A 344 13.52 23.76 1.89
C PRO A 344 14.64 24.76 2.27
N GLY A 345 14.58 25.30 3.48
CA GLY A 345 15.56 26.21 4.05
C GLY A 345 15.55 27.60 3.43
N THR A 346 16.41 28.49 3.94
CA THR A 346 16.59 29.84 3.40
C THR A 346 17.57 29.84 2.20
N PRO A 347 17.29 30.62 1.14
CA PRO A 347 18.21 30.77 0.02
C PRO A 347 19.56 31.35 0.48
N GLY A 348 20.65 30.65 0.22
CA GLY A 348 22.01 31.07 0.60
C GLY A 348 23.08 30.15 0.00
N PRO A 349 24.36 30.56 -0.01
CA PRO A 349 25.44 29.71 -0.50
C PRO A 349 25.42 28.38 0.27
N PRO A 350 25.69 27.24 -0.40
CA PRO A 350 25.72 25.96 0.29
C PRO A 350 26.70 26.09 1.46
N ALA A 351 26.20 25.86 2.68
CA ALA A 351 27.09 25.59 3.79
C ALA A 351 28.02 24.48 3.30
N GLY A 352 29.34 24.74 3.31
CA GLY A 352 30.32 23.74 2.87
C GLY A 352 29.96 22.41 3.51
N SER A 353 30.11 21.33 2.75
CA SER A 353 29.91 19.94 3.19
C SER A 353 30.84 19.61 4.37
N GLY A 354 30.55 20.20 5.51
CA GLY A 354 31.11 19.91 6.80
C GLY A 354 30.07 19.04 7.47
N ALA A 355 30.03 17.77 7.07
CA ALA A 355 29.55 16.74 7.97
C ALA A 355 30.47 16.80 9.20
N THR A 356 30.17 17.67 10.16
CA THR A 356 30.82 17.61 11.47
C THR A 356 30.43 16.25 12.02
N ALA A 357 31.46 15.40 12.13
CA ALA A 357 31.30 14.03 12.56
C ALA A 357 30.45 14.02 13.85
N PRO A 358 29.40 13.19 13.94
CA PRO A 358 28.76 12.91 15.22
C PRO A 358 29.83 12.63 16.28
N PRO A 359 29.59 13.00 17.55
CA PRO A 359 30.59 12.92 18.60
C PRO A 359 31.30 11.58 18.56
N ARG A 360 32.64 11.59 18.50
CA ARG A 360 33.48 10.39 18.48
C ARG A 360 32.99 9.45 19.58
N ALA A 361 32.46 8.30 19.17
CA ALA A 361 32.10 7.26 20.11
C ALA A 361 33.39 6.81 20.82
N ASP A 362 33.40 6.90 22.14
CA ASP A 362 34.49 6.37 22.96
C ASP A 362 34.57 4.85 22.70
N PRO A 363 35.78 4.29 22.49
CA PRO A 363 35.91 2.86 22.16
C PRO A 363 35.35 2.01 23.30
N GLY A 364 34.20 1.37 23.06
CA GLY A 364 33.52 0.49 24.01
C GLY A 364 32.16 0.98 24.50
N HIS A 365 31.81 2.26 24.31
CA HIS A 365 30.47 2.77 24.64
C HIS A 365 29.66 3.01 23.38
N ARG A 366 28.64 2.18 23.13
CA ARG A 366 27.69 2.42 22.03
C ARG A 366 26.76 3.58 22.43
N PRO A 367 26.84 4.75 21.78
CA PRO A 367 25.96 5.86 22.11
C PRO A 367 24.51 5.46 21.82
N SER A 368 23.59 5.93 22.68
CA SER A 368 22.15 5.72 22.47
C SER A 368 21.74 6.35 21.13
N LEU A 369 20.82 5.71 20.42
CA LEU A 369 20.36 6.24 19.12
C LEU A 369 19.73 7.63 19.27
N THR A 370 19.05 7.88 20.39
CA THR A 370 18.50 9.19 20.73
C THR A 370 19.59 10.27 20.79
N ALA A 371 20.74 9.99 21.42
CA ALA A 371 21.85 10.93 21.48
C ALA A 371 22.48 11.18 20.09
N VAL A 372 22.61 10.11 19.28
CA VAL A 372 23.10 10.24 17.90
C VAL A 372 22.14 11.08 17.05
N CYS A 373 20.83 10.82 17.13
CA CYS A 373 19.81 11.63 16.46
C CYS A 373 19.88 13.10 16.88
N GLN A 374 20.04 13.37 18.18
CA GLN A 374 20.10 14.72 18.70
C GLN A 374 21.33 15.47 18.15
N ALA A 375 22.52 14.85 18.22
CA ALA A 375 23.74 15.48 17.68
C ALA A 375 23.65 15.75 16.17
N ALA A 376 23.06 14.84 15.41
CA ALA A 376 22.82 15.04 13.98
C ALA A 376 21.81 16.17 13.71
N LEU A 377 20.74 16.26 14.51
CA LEU A 377 19.76 17.33 14.41
C LEU A 377 20.36 18.71 14.75
N ASP A 378 21.15 18.78 15.83
CA ASP A 378 21.84 20.01 16.23
C ASP A 378 22.78 20.50 15.12
N THR A 379 23.47 19.56 14.44
CA THR A 379 24.34 19.86 13.30
C THR A 379 23.56 20.45 12.11
N LEU A 380 22.39 19.87 11.78
CA LEU A 380 21.52 20.38 10.71
C LEU A 380 21.01 21.80 11.00
N LEU A 381 20.69 22.10 12.27
CA LEU A 381 20.15 23.39 12.69
C LEU A 381 21.25 24.46 12.88
N SER A 382 22.47 24.06 13.22
CA SER A 382 23.60 24.98 13.49
C SER A 382 23.95 25.90 12.31
N GLY A 383 23.61 25.51 11.08
CA GLY A 383 23.83 26.32 9.88
C GLY A 383 22.82 27.45 9.67
N GLY A 384 21.75 27.55 10.47
CA GLY A 384 20.70 28.57 10.34
C GLY A 384 19.90 28.53 9.03
N ARG A 385 20.14 27.52 8.18
CA ARG A 385 19.45 27.34 6.90
C ARG A 385 18.06 26.76 7.08
N HIS A 386 17.91 25.85 8.04
CA HIS A 386 16.68 25.12 8.30
C HIS A 386 16.10 25.56 9.64
N VAL A 387 14.81 25.89 9.65
CA VAL A 387 14.07 26.18 10.89
C VAL A 387 13.42 24.90 11.41
N HIS A 388 12.94 24.06 10.49
CA HIS A 388 12.33 22.79 10.81
C HIS A 388 13.10 21.62 10.21
N ALA A 389 13.57 20.72 11.06
CA ALA A 389 14.32 19.55 10.65
C ALA A 389 14.04 18.34 11.55
N GLY A 390 14.31 17.16 11.04
CA GLY A 390 14.26 15.90 11.74
C GLY A 390 15.28 14.90 11.21
N VAL A 391 15.65 13.96 12.06
CA VAL A 391 16.60 12.90 11.74
C VAL A 391 16.01 11.56 12.16
N LEU A 392 15.99 10.61 11.23
CA LEU A 392 15.72 9.20 11.51
C LEU A 392 17.06 8.46 11.59
N ALA A 393 17.34 7.85 12.73
CA ALA A 393 18.46 6.92 12.90
C ALA A 393 17.94 5.48 12.92
N ALA A 394 18.59 4.62 12.13
CA ALA A 394 18.32 3.19 12.11
C ALA A 394 19.62 2.42 12.38
N ARG A 395 19.68 1.72 13.51
CA ARG A 395 20.77 0.79 13.81
C ARG A 395 20.48 -0.56 13.19
N THR A 396 21.38 -1.05 12.36
CA THR A 396 21.26 -2.35 11.70
C THR A 396 21.34 -3.49 12.71
N ARG A 397 20.43 -4.44 12.58
CA ARG A 397 20.51 -5.78 13.19
C ARG A 397 20.63 -6.81 12.08
N ARG A 398 21.25 -7.94 12.36
CA ARG A 398 21.29 -9.08 11.43
C ARG A 398 20.44 -10.22 11.94
N LEU A 399 19.79 -10.93 11.02
CA LEU A 399 19.13 -12.18 11.35
C LEU A 399 20.18 -13.30 11.33
N GLY A 400 20.42 -13.89 12.50
CA GLY A 400 21.36 -15.01 12.63
C GLY A 400 20.83 -16.30 11.99
N SER A 401 21.73 -17.29 11.86
CA SER A 401 21.42 -18.62 11.30
C SER A 401 20.32 -19.39 12.06
N GLY A 402 20.04 -19.03 13.31
CA GLY A 402 18.91 -19.58 14.07
C GLY A 402 17.52 -19.11 13.59
N ASN A 403 17.46 -18.11 12.70
CA ASN A 403 16.22 -17.58 12.13
C ASN A 403 16.21 -17.58 10.61
N VAL A 404 17.32 -17.96 9.96
CA VAL A 404 17.45 -17.96 8.51
C VAL A 404 18.13 -19.23 8.05
N ALA A 405 17.55 -19.86 7.04
CA ALA A 405 18.18 -20.96 6.32
C ALA A 405 18.14 -20.67 4.82
N THR A 406 19.21 -20.96 4.10
CA THR A 406 19.31 -20.71 2.66
C THR A 406 20.00 -21.89 1.99
N TRP A 407 19.43 -22.35 0.88
CA TRP A 407 19.93 -23.46 0.08
C TRP A 407 19.90 -23.11 -1.40
N GLU A 408 20.91 -23.54 -2.13
CA GLU A 408 20.87 -23.56 -3.59
C GLU A 408 20.41 -24.95 -4.01
N LEU A 409 19.31 -25.00 -4.76
CA LEU A 409 18.68 -26.24 -5.18
C LEU A 409 19.25 -26.67 -6.53
N THR A 410 19.41 -27.98 -6.69
CA THR A 410 19.82 -28.53 -7.99
C THR A 410 18.66 -28.42 -8.96
N ALA A 411 18.84 -27.71 -10.08
CA ALA A 411 17.78 -27.57 -11.08
C ALA A 411 17.41 -28.93 -11.69
N GLY A 412 16.13 -29.29 -11.62
CA GLY A 412 15.61 -30.55 -12.15
C GLY A 412 14.31 -30.99 -11.48
N LEU A 413 13.74 -32.10 -11.95
CA LEU A 413 12.46 -32.64 -11.44
C LEU A 413 12.50 -33.02 -9.95
N ALA A 414 13.69 -33.26 -9.39
CA ALA A 414 13.88 -33.60 -7.99
C ALA A 414 13.89 -32.38 -7.04
N ALA A 415 14.04 -31.16 -7.55
CA ALA A 415 14.25 -29.95 -6.75
C ALA A 415 13.15 -29.72 -5.70
N ALA A 416 11.88 -29.95 -6.06
CA ALA A 416 10.76 -29.80 -5.12
C ALA A 416 10.80 -30.83 -4.00
N SER A 417 11.24 -32.07 -4.28
CA SER A 417 11.40 -33.12 -3.27
C SER A 417 12.56 -32.82 -2.33
N GLU A 418 13.70 -32.39 -2.90
CA GLU A 418 14.86 -31.92 -2.13
C GLU A 418 14.48 -30.77 -1.21
N ALA A 419 13.76 -29.77 -1.73
CA ALA A 419 13.29 -28.62 -0.98
C ALA A 419 12.41 -29.00 0.21
N ARG A 420 11.43 -29.91 0.02
CA ARG A 420 10.59 -30.41 1.13
C ARG A 420 11.41 -31.04 2.24
N GLN A 421 12.36 -31.92 1.89
CA GLN A 421 13.21 -32.58 2.87
C GLN A 421 14.09 -31.60 3.65
N LEU A 422 14.64 -30.58 2.98
CA LEU A 422 15.44 -29.53 3.61
C LEU A 422 14.59 -28.70 4.58
N VAL A 423 13.40 -28.30 4.14
CA VAL A 423 12.43 -27.52 4.93
C VAL A 423 11.97 -28.29 6.16
N ALA A 424 11.55 -29.55 6.00
CA ALA A 424 11.08 -30.38 7.12
C ALA A 424 12.16 -30.55 8.19
N ARG A 425 13.41 -30.83 7.79
CA ARG A 425 14.54 -30.92 8.73
C ARG A 425 14.80 -29.60 9.43
N MET A 426 14.76 -28.48 8.73
CA MET A 426 15.00 -27.16 9.31
C MET A 426 13.88 -26.75 10.28
N LEU A 427 12.62 -26.99 9.92
CA LEU A 427 11.49 -26.69 10.80
C LEU A 427 11.50 -27.55 12.06
N ALA A 428 11.85 -28.83 11.97
CA ALA A 428 12.07 -29.66 13.15
C ALA A 428 13.23 -29.11 14.01
N ALA A 429 14.34 -28.68 13.40
CA ALA A 429 15.44 -28.05 14.13
C ALA A 429 15.05 -26.72 14.79
N TRP A 430 14.06 -26.02 14.25
CA TRP A 430 13.48 -24.79 14.82
C TRP A 430 12.32 -25.04 15.79
N GLY A 431 11.91 -26.30 16.00
CA GLY A 431 10.76 -26.68 16.84
C GLY A 431 9.41 -26.21 16.27
N LEU A 432 9.27 -26.25 14.94
CA LEU A 432 8.11 -25.79 14.17
C LEU A 432 7.47 -26.94 13.39
N GLU A 433 7.34 -28.11 14.02
CA GLU A 433 6.84 -29.34 13.40
C GLU A 433 5.42 -29.18 12.85
N GLU A 434 4.56 -28.41 13.54
CA GLU A 434 3.19 -28.13 13.13
C GLU A 434 3.11 -27.37 11.79
N ALA A 435 4.13 -26.55 11.49
CA ALA A 435 4.18 -25.78 10.25
C ALA A 435 4.69 -26.59 9.05
N VAL A 436 5.22 -27.81 9.26
CA VAL A 436 5.91 -28.58 8.21
C VAL A 436 5.01 -28.84 7.01
N ALA A 437 3.81 -29.40 7.21
CA ALA A 437 2.93 -29.80 6.12
C ALA A 437 2.54 -28.62 5.21
N THR A 438 2.19 -27.47 5.81
CA THR A 438 1.83 -26.25 5.07
C THR A 438 3.04 -25.69 4.33
N THR A 439 4.21 -25.62 4.99
CA THR A 439 5.43 -25.08 4.39
C THR A 439 5.92 -25.93 3.22
N GLU A 440 5.88 -27.26 3.35
CA GLU A 440 6.27 -28.18 2.29
C GLU A 440 5.42 -27.99 1.03
N LEU A 441 4.12 -27.76 1.19
CA LEU A 441 3.22 -27.49 0.07
C LEU A 441 3.55 -26.15 -0.59
N ILE A 442 3.70 -25.08 0.19
CA ILE A 442 4.09 -23.76 -0.31
C ILE A 442 5.40 -23.84 -1.11
N VAL A 443 6.44 -24.41 -0.51
CA VAL A 443 7.77 -24.51 -1.13
C VAL A 443 7.74 -25.40 -2.36
N SER A 444 6.97 -26.50 -2.35
CA SER A 444 6.82 -27.36 -3.53
C SER A 444 6.27 -26.60 -4.72
N GLU A 445 5.23 -25.78 -4.52
CA GLU A 445 4.64 -24.99 -5.60
C GLU A 445 5.58 -23.87 -6.08
N LEU A 446 6.23 -23.16 -5.16
CA LEU A 446 7.17 -22.09 -5.51
C LEU A 446 8.40 -22.62 -6.27
N VAL A 447 9.01 -23.69 -5.78
CA VAL A 447 10.19 -24.32 -6.43
C VAL A 447 9.82 -24.94 -7.77
N THR A 448 8.66 -25.61 -7.87
CA THR A 448 8.19 -26.18 -9.15
C THR A 448 7.99 -25.08 -10.19
N ASN A 449 7.41 -23.94 -9.80
CA ASN A 449 7.27 -22.79 -10.69
C ASN A 449 8.62 -22.23 -11.12
N ALA A 450 9.57 -22.07 -10.20
CA ALA A 450 10.92 -21.59 -10.50
C ALA A 450 11.63 -22.52 -11.50
N VAL A 451 11.66 -23.82 -11.25
CA VAL A 451 12.33 -24.80 -12.14
C VAL A 451 11.65 -24.92 -13.50
N ARG A 452 10.32 -24.79 -13.57
CA ARG A 452 9.56 -24.90 -14.83
C ARG A 452 9.72 -23.65 -15.71
N HIS A 453 9.86 -22.47 -15.11
CA HIS A 453 9.77 -21.19 -15.82
C HIS A 453 11.08 -20.38 -15.81
N ALA A 454 12.10 -20.83 -15.10
CA ALA A 454 13.41 -20.21 -15.02
C ALA A 454 14.54 -21.27 -15.13
N GLY A 455 15.76 -20.81 -15.42
CA GLY A 455 16.94 -21.67 -15.38
C GLY A 455 17.63 -21.62 -14.01
N PRO A 456 18.58 -22.53 -13.73
CA PRO A 456 19.46 -22.39 -12.58
C PRO A 456 20.23 -21.05 -12.60
N PRO A 457 20.59 -20.49 -11.44
CA PRO A 457 20.42 -21.06 -10.09
C PRO A 457 19.01 -20.83 -9.52
N VAL A 458 18.50 -21.81 -8.76
CA VAL A 458 17.29 -21.67 -7.93
C VAL A 458 17.70 -21.69 -6.47
N ARG A 459 17.34 -20.64 -5.73
CA ARG A 459 17.68 -20.50 -4.30
C ARG A 459 16.42 -20.51 -3.46
N LEU A 460 16.38 -21.38 -2.45
CA LEU A 460 15.33 -21.41 -1.44
C LEU A 460 15.86 -20.78 -0.14
N ARG A 461 15.08 -19.88 0.44
CA ARG A 461 15.36 -19.25 1.72
C ARG A 461 14.14 -19.31 2.64
N LEU A 462 14.36 -19.70 3.89
CA LEU A 462 13.38 -19.59 4.97
C LEU A 462 13.82 -18.52 5.95
N ILE A 463 12.89 -17.67 6.36
CA ILE A 463 13.11 -16.60 7.33
C ILE A 463 12.03 -16.67 8.40
N ARG A 464 12.44 -16.83 9.66
CA ARG A 464 11.57 -16.78 10.84
C ARG A 464 11.63 -15.39 11.47
N GLN A 465 10.48 -14.74 11.60
CA GLN A 465 10.38 -13.42 12.21
C GLN A 465 9.09 -13.29 13.03
N GLY A 466 9.23 -13.11 14.35
CA GLY A 466 8.06 -13.02 15.23
C GLY A 466 7.22 -14.29 15.16
N THR A 467 5.95 -14.15 14.78
CA THR A 467 5.03 -15.27 14.54
C THR A 467 4.94 -15.68 13.07
N GLY A 468 5.71 -15.07 12.17
CA GLY A 468 5.68 -15.38 10.74
C GLY A 468 6.82 -16.29 10.29
N LEU A 469 6.53 -17.15 9.31
CA LEU A 469 7.54 -17.86 8.51
C LEU A 469 7.41 -17.43 7.05
N ILE A 470 8.49 -16.88 6.52
CA ILE A 470 8.59 -16.42 5.14
C ILE A 470 9.41 -17.43 4.35
N CYS A 471 8.82 -17.92 3.26
CA CYS A 471 9.48 -18.74 2.25
C CYS A 471 9.78 -17.88 1.03
N GLU A 472 11.05 -17.83 0.61
CA GLU A 472 11.48 -17.11 -0.58
C GLU A 472 12.15 -18.08 -1.56
N VAL A 473 11.74 -18.02 -2.83
CA VAL A 473 12.37 -18.75 -3.92
C VAL A 473 12.85 -17.74 -4.95
N SER A 474 14.17 -17.65 -5.11
CA SER A 474 14.81 -16.79 -6.10
C SER A 474 15.22 -17.59 -7.34
N ASP A 475 14.99 -17.01 -8.51
CA ASP A 475 15.40 -17.53 -9.81
C ASP A 475 15.90 -16.40 -10.73
N ASN A 476 16.49 -16.75 -11.87
CA ASN A 476 17.06 -15.81 -12.83
C ASN A 476 16.06 -15.29 -13.89
N SER A 477 14.77 -15.59 -13.73
CA SER A 477 13.73 -15.15 -14.67
C SER A 477 13.19 -13.78 -14.27
N SER A 478 13.02 -12.90 -15.26
CA SER A 478 12.34 -11.61 -15.08
C SER A 478 10.80 -11.71 -15.18
N THR A 479 10.26 -12.89 -15.54
CA THR A 479 8.82 -13.05 -15.78
C THR A 479 8.05 -13.24 -14.48
N SER A 480 7.14 -12.33 -14.13
CA SER A 480 6.29 -12.46 -12.96
C SER A 480 5.28 -13.61 -13.15
N PRO A 481 5.09 -14.48 -12.15
CA PRO A 481 4.10 -15.54 -12.26
C PRO A 481 2.69 -14.96 -12.08
N HIS A 482 1.75 -15.42 -12.90
CA HIS A 482 0.36 -14.95 -12.84
C HIS A 482 -0.51 -15.92 -12.05
N LEU A 483 -1.28 -15.40 -11.10
CA LEU A 483 -2.31 -16.19 -10.43
C LEU A 483 -3.40 -16.56 -11.44
N ARG A 484 -3.54 -17.85 -11.74
CA ARG A 484 -4.55 -18.37 -12.67
C ARG A 484 -5.61 -19.13 -11.89
N TRP A 485 -6.87 -18.79 -12.12
CA TRP A 485 -7.99 -19.61 -11.69
C TRP A 485 -8.10 -20.78 -12.68
N ALA A 486 -7.33 -21.83 -12.43
CA ALA A 486 -7.37 -23.06 -13.21
C ALA A 486 -8.80 -23.63 -13.17
N ARG A 487 -9.36 -23.97 -14.34
CA ARG A 487 -10.67 -24.65 -14.40
C ARG A 487 -10.50 -26.08 -13.86
N THR A 488 -11.63 -26.75 -13.60
CA THR A 488 -11.69 -28.06 -12.92
C THR A 488 -10.80 -29.14 -13.57
N PHE A 489 -10.45 -28.99 -14.85
CA PHE A 489 -9.64 -29.93 -15.65
C PHE A 489 -8.26 -29.40 -16.09
N ASP A 490 -7.84 -28.21 -15.67
CA ASP A 490 -6.51 -27.72 -15.98
C ASP A 490 -5.47 -28.38 -15.05
N GLU A 491 -4.51 -29.09 -15.62
CA GLU A 491 -3.39 -29.76 -14.91
C GLU A 491 -2.36 -28.76 -14.34
N GLY A 492 -2.42 -27.49 -14.74
CA GLY A 492 -1.47 -26.45 -14.34
C GLY A 492 -2.14 -25.15 -13.86
N GLY A 493 -1.39 -24.35 -13.11
CA GLY A 493 -1.81 -22.99 -12.71
C GLY A 493 -2.49 -22.88 -11.34
N ARG A 494 -2.65 -23.99 -10.61
CA ARG A 494 -3.22 -23.99 -9.25
C ARG A 494 -2.22 -23.64 -8.15
N GLY A 495 -0.92 -23.78 -8.41
CA GLY A 495 0.12 -23.66 -7.37
C GLY A 495 0.07 -22.35 -6.60
N LEU A 496 0.07 -21.21 -7.30
CA LEU A 496 -0.04 -19.90 -6.66
C LEU A 496 -1.40 -19.66 -6.00
N PHE A 497 -2.47 -20.28 -6.49
CA PHE A 497 -3.77 -20.22 -5.82
C PHE A 497 -3.71 -20.96 -4.48
N ILE A 498 -3.08 -22.13 -4.42
CA ILE A 498 -2.85 -22.88 -3.17
C ILE A 498 -2.00 -22.05 -2.20
N VAL A 499 -0.86 -21.50 -2.67
CA VAL A 499 -0.01 -20.61 -1.86
C VAL A 499 -0.83 -19.45 -1.29
N ALA A 500 -1.66 -18.79 -2.11
CA ALA A 500 -2.49 -17.67 -1.68
C ALA A 500 -3.55 -18.03 -0.63
N GLN A 501 -4.01 -19.29 -0.57
CA GLN A 501 -4.96 -19.75 0.46
C GLN A 501 -4.27 -20.14 1.78
N LEU A 502 -2.99 -20.50 1.72
CA LEU A 502 -2.21 -20.99 2.87
C LEU A 502 -1.36 -19.91 3.54
N THR A 503 -1.26 -18.74 2.91
CA THR A 503 -0.38 -17.66 3.36
C THR A 503 -1.17 -16.40 3.69
N ARG A 504 -0.65 -15.61 4.62
CA ARG A 504 -1.19 -14.29 4.97
C ARG A 504 -0.94 -13.30 3.83
N SER A 505 0.24 -13.40 3.22
CA SER A 505 0.73 -12.50 2.18
C SER A 505 1.70 -13.26 1.29
N TRP A 506 1.73 -12.91 0.02
CA TRP A 506 2.69 -13.42 -0.94
C TRP A 506 2.90 -12.39 -2.04
N GLY A 507 4.01 -12.48 -2.76
CA GLY A 507 4.35 -11.53 -3.79
C GLY A 507 5.54 -11.94 -4.64
N THR A 508 5.94 -11.05 -5.53
CA THR A 508 7.13 -11.20 -6.37
C THR A 508 7.95 -9.92 -6.29
N ARG A 509 9.21 -10.08 -5.92
CA ARG A 509 10.21 -9.02 -5.90
C ARG A 509 11.12 -9.19 -7.10
N HIS A 510 11.30 -8.13 -7.88
CA HIS A 510 12.22 -8.14 -9.00
C HIS A 510 13.59 -7.63 -8.57
N HIS A 511 14.65 -8.18 -9.13
CA HIS A 511 16.03 -7.74 -9.01
C HIS A 511 16.61 -7.58 -10.42
N ALA A 512 17.78 -6.94 -10.57
CA ALA A 512 18.40 -6.73 -11.87
C ALA A 512 18.58 -8.05 -12.66
N ASP A 513 19.00 -9.12 -11.97
CA ASP A 513 19.36 -10.40 -12.58
C ASP A 513 18.32 -11.52 -12.35
N GLY A 514 17.10 -11.19 -11.92
CA GLY A 514 16.09 -12.20 -11.66
C GLY A 514 14.93 -11.72 -10.80
N LYS A 515 14.30 -12.67 -10.09
CA LYS A 515 13.20 -12.37 -9.18
C LYS A 515 13.23 -13.29 -7.97
N THR A 516 12.52 -12.86 -6.94
CA THR A 516 12.23 -13.65 -5.74
C THR A 516 10.72 -13.72 -5.56
N VAL A 517 10.15 -14.91 -5.64
CA VAL A 517 8.75 -15.16 -5.25
C VAL A 517 8.74 -15.52 -3.78
N TRP A 518 7.90 -14.84 -3.00
CA TRP A 518 7.87 -14.99 -1.55
C TRP A 518 6.46 -15.24 -1.05
N ALA A 519 6.34 -15.97 0.04
CA ALA A 519 5.07 -16.24 0.71
C ALA A 519 5.28 -16.31 2.23
N GLU A 520 4.40 -15.68 2.99
CA GLU A 520 4.47 -15.58 4.44
C GLU A 520 3.26 -16.29 5.07
N GLN A 521 3.52 -17.31 5.87
CA GLN A 521 2.50 -17.98 6.67
C GLN A 521 2.62 -17.56 8.14
N ASP A 522 1.49 -17.61 8.85
CA ASP A 522 1.48 -17.48 10.30
C ASP A 522 1.88 -18.83 10.91
N LEU A 523 2.77 -18.81 11.89
CA LEU A 523 3.20 -20.00 12.61
C LEU A 523 2.15 -20.46 13.63
N GLY A 524 1.14 -19.62 13.92
CA GLY A 524 0.16 -19.90 14.96
C GLY A 524 0.82 -19.86 16.33
N THR A 525 0.37 -18.97 17.20
CA THR A 525 0.71 -19.15 18.61
C THR A 525 -0.10 -20.35 19.10
N SER A 526 0.57 -21.41 19.54
CA SER A 526 -0.01 -22.38 20.47
C SER A 526 -0.26 -21.68 21.79
N GLY A 527 -1.23 -20.76 21.79
CA GLY A 527 -1.84 -20.23 22.99
C GLY A 527 -2.56 -21.38 23.66
N THR A 528 -2.17 -21.69 24.89
CA THR A 528 -3.02 -22.36 25.87
C THR A 528 -4.46 -21.87 25.68
N PRO A 529 -5.46 -22.77 25.53
CA PRO A 529 -6.85 -22.36 25.44
C PRO A 529 -7.20 -21.58 26.71
N ASP A 530 -7.41 -20.28 26.57
CA ASP A 530 -7.93 -19.44 27.63
C ASP A 530 -9.32 -19.96 28.01
N GLU A 531 -9.44 -20.42 29.25
CA GLU A 531 -10.66 -20.89 29.92
C GLU A 531 -11.76 -19.81 30.03
N ALA A 532 -11.61 -18.65 29.39
CA ALA A 532 -12.53 -17.52 29.49
C ALA A 532 -13.83 -17.59 28.64
N ARG A 533 -14.33 -18.80 28.28
CA ARG A 533 -15.67 -18.95 27.66
C ARG A 533 -16.56 -20.06 28.21
N ALA A 534 -16.19 -20.68 29.33
CA ALA A 534 -17.07 -21.63 30.03
C ALA A 534 -17.35 -21.17 31.48
N GLY A 535 -18.07 -20.06 31.62
CA GLY A 535 -18.47 -19.52 32.92
C GLY A 535 -19.71 -18.65 32.81
N GLY A 536 -20.82 -19.22 32.35
CA GLY A 536 -22.05 -18.47 32.12
C GLY A 536 -23.27 -19.34 31.85
N HIS A 537 -23.45 -20.42 32.59
CA HIS A 537 -24.75 -21.09 32.74
C HIS A 537 -25.11 -21.09 34.22
N GLY A 538 -25.81 -20.04 34.65
CA GLY A 538 -26.51 -20.03 35.92
C GLY A 538 -27.72 -20.96 35.81
N THR A 539 -27.71 -22.04 36.58
CA THR A 539 -28.92 -22.78 36.93
C THR A 539 -29.76 -21.93 37.91
N PRO A 540 -31.10 -21.92 37.78
CA PRO A 540 -31.98 -21.31 38.76
C PRO A 540 -32.28 -22.34 39.84
N GLU A 541 -32.02 -22.04 41.11
CA GLU A 541 -32.63 -22.81 42.18
C GLU A 541 -33.09 -21.91 43.34
N SER A 542 -34.28 -22.27 43.76
CA SER A 542 -35.26 -21.66 44.63
C SER A 542 -34.81 -21.37 46.07
N ALA A 543 -35.45 -20.34 46.64
CA ALA A 543 -35.52 -20.04 48.06
C ALA A 543 -36.06 -21.23 48.90
N PRO A 544 -35.89 -21.21 50.23
CA PRO A 544 -36.75 -20.36 51.07
C PRO A 544 -36.03 -19.26 51.85
#